data_AF-A0A6B3EMC4-F1
#
_entry.id   AF-A0A6B3EMC4-F1
#
_cell.length_a   1.000
_cell.length_b   1.000
_cell.length_c   1.000
_cell.angle_alpha   90.00
_cell.angle_beta   90.00
_cell.angle_gamma   90.00
#
_symmetry.space_group_name_H-M   'P 1'
#
loop_
_entity.id
_entity.type
_entity.pdbx_description
1 polymer ?
#
loop_
_entity_poly.entity_id
_entity_poly.type
_entity_poly.pdbx_seq_one_letter_code
_entity_poly.pdbx_strand_id
1 'polypeptide(L)'
;VAPIPLATAAPAAGETLRSVGYGRTATEWSPLSAHSGAFRLDTVEAGEVGVSGQDGAAVCAGDAGGPLVRETDGALQLVAVNSRSYQSGCFGQDAAETRTDALAVRVD
;
A
#
# COMPACT_ATOMS: atom_id res chain seq x y z
N VAL A 1 -9.76 -17.91 12.87
CA VAL A 1 -9.21 -16.55 12.68
C VAL A 1 -10.33 -15.67 12.15
N ALA A 2 -10.58 -14.51 12.75
CA ALA A 2 -11.63 -13.59 12.27
C ALA A 2 -11.08 -12.70 11.14
N PRO A 3 -11.88 -12.36 10.11
CA PRO A 3 -11.48 -11.38 9.09
C PRO A 3 -11.27 -9.99 9.69
N ILE A 4 -10.40 -9.20 9.06
CA ILE A 4 -10.27 -7.76 9.36
C ILE A 4 -11.59 -7.06 9.00
N PRO A 5 -12.11 -6.16 9.85
CA PRO A 5 -13.29 -5.37 9.51
C PRO A 5 -12.97 -4.36 8.40
N LEU A 6 -13.98 -4.04 7.58
CA LEU A 6 -13.91 -2.92 6.65
C LEU A 6 -13.97 -1.60 7.41
N ALA A 7 -13.24 -0.59 6.93
CA ALA A 7 -13.37 0.77 7.42
C ALA A 7 -14.75 1.33 7.05
N THR A 8 -15.41 1.95 8.03
CA THR A 8 -16.70 2.63 7.82
C THR A 8 -16.55 4.15 7.72
N ALA A 9 -15.41 4.68 8.16
CA ALA A 9 -15.03 6.07 7.96
C ALA A 9 -14.21 6.20 6.68
N ALA A 10 -14.62 7.12 5.81
CA ALA A 10 -13.95 7.39 4.55
C ALA A 10 -12.45 7.73 4.77
N PRO A 11 -11.56 7.32 3.84
CA PRO A 11 -10.16 7.75 3.85
C PRO A 11 -10.04 9.26 3.67
N ALA A 12 -9.03 9.86 4.31
CA ALA A 12 -8.73 11.28 4.18
C ALA A 12 -7.34 11.51 3.57
N ALA A 13 -7.22 12.54 2.73
CA ALA A 13 -5.90 12.94 2.21
C ALA A 13 -4.98 13.35 3.38
N GLY A 14 -3.72 12.95 3.29
CA GLY A 14 -2.70 13.12 4.33
C GLY A 14 -2.69 12.05 5.42
N GLU A 15 -3.67 11.14 5.42
CA GLU A 15 -3.67 9.96 6.28
C GLU A 15 -2.53 9.01 5.92
N THR A 16 -1.89 8.40 6.92
CA THR A 16 -0.90 7.34 6.70
C THR A 16 -1.53 5.99 7.01
N LEU A 17 -1.50 5.10 6.02
CA LEU A 17 -1.95 3.71 6.13
C LEU A 17 -0.76 2.75 6.03
N ARG A 18 -0.97 1.50 6.41
CA ARG A 18 0.04 0.44 6.30
C ARG A 18 -0.37 -0.57 5.23
N SER A 19 0.57 -0.95 4.37
CA SER A 19 0.44 -2.14 3.53
C SER A 19 1.28 -3.26 4.10
N VAL A 20 0.82 -4.50 3.94
CA VAL A 20 1.56 -5.72 4.30
C VAL A 20 1.49 -6.71 3.14
N GLY A 21 2.61 -7.35 2.82
CA GLY A 21 2.70 -8.21 1.66
C GLY A 21 3.94 -9.09 1.64
N TYR A 22 4.02 -9.88 0.57
CA TYR A 22 5.16 -10.73 0.21
C TYR A 22 5.70 -10.35 -1.18
N GLY A 23 5.28 -9.21 -1.73
CA GLY A 23 5.81 -8.71 -2.99
C GLY A 23 7.30 -8.40 -2.89
N ARG A 24 7.91 -8.04 -4.02
CA ARG A 24 9.33 -7.67 -4.06
C ARG A 24 9.64 -6.58 -3.05
N THR A 25 10.86 -6.59 -2.53
CA THR A 25 11.41 -5.45 -1.80
C THR A 25 12.38 -4.68 -2.70
N ALA A 26 13.09 -3.70 -2.15
CA ALA A 26 14.19 -3.05 -2.86
C ALA A 26 15.35 -4.01 -3.20
N THR A 27 15.54 -5.06 -2.40
CA THR A 27 16.72 -5.93 -2.47
C THR A 27 16.42 -7.40 -2.74
N GLU A 28 15.15 -7.81 -2.73
CA GLU A 28 14.75 -9.21 -2.89
C GLU A 28 13.59 -9.38 -3.88
N TRP A 29 13.78 -10.30 -4.83
CA TRP A 29 12.81 -10.62 -5.89
C TRP A 29 11.57 -11.40 -5.40
N SER A 30 11.72 -12.23 -4.36
CA SER A 30 10.62 -13.08 -3.88
C SER A 30 10.78 -13.40 -2.38
N PRO A 31 10.44 -12.44 -1.50
CA PRO A 31 10.53 -12.64 -0.05
C PRO A 31 9.70 -13.82 0.44
N LEU A 32 10.25 -14.57 1.40
CA LEU A 32 9.55 -15.65 2.10
C LEU A 32 8.96 -15.22 3.44
N SER A 33 9.18 -13.97 3.84
CA SER A 33 8.62 -13.37 5.07
C SER A 33 7.74 -12.18 4.70
N ALA A 34 6.66 -12.01 5.45
CA ALA A 34 5.82 -10.84 5.32
C ALA A 34 6.62 -9.59 5.69
N HIS A 35 6.44 -8.53 4.93
CA HIS A 35 6.97 -7.21 5.23
C HIS A 35 5.86 -6.18 5.13
N SER A 36 6.12 -4.97 5.64
CA SER A 36 5.13 -3.90 5.62
C SER A 36 5.79 -2.55 5.40
N GLY A 37 5.04 -1.63 4.81
CA GLY A 37 5.44 -0.26 4.56
C GLY A 37 4.33 0.71 4.93
N ALA A 38 4.73 1.95 5.25
CA ALA A 38 3.80 3.05 5.48
C ALA A 38 3.57 3.82 4.16
N PHE A 39 2.33 4.20 3.92
CA PHE A 39 1.90 4.87 2.70
C PHE A 39 0.99 6.04 3.08
N ARG A 40 1.35 7.24 2.63
CA ARG A 40 0.53 8.44 2.80
C ARG A 40 -0.50 8.50 1.68
N LEU A 41 -1.73 8.88 2.00
CA LEU A 41 -2.77 9.15 1.01
C LEU A 41 -2.58 10.55 0.43
N ASP A 42 -2.33 10.61 -0.86
CA ASP A 42 -2.13 11.85 -1.59
C ASP A 42 -3.42 12.34 -2.23
N THR A 43 -4.19 11.41 -2.81
CA THR A 43 -5.49 11.69 -3.42
C THR A 43 -6.56 10.74 -2.88
N VAL A 44 -7.79 11.24 -2.77
CA VAL A 44 -8.97 10.44 -2.45
C VAL A 44 -10.04 10.77 -3.50
N GLU A 45 -10.33 9.81 -4.36
CA GLU A 45 -11.28 9.93 -5.47
C GLU A 45 -12.43 8.93 -5.31
N ALA A 46 -13.36 8.93 -6.27
CA ALA A 46 -14.47 7.98 -6.28
C ALA A 46 -13.94 6.56 -6.54
N GLY A 47 -13.95 5.72 -5.51
CA GLY A 47 -13.53 4.31 -5.58
C GLY A 47 -12.02 4.06 -5.55
N GLU A 48 -11.18 5.09 -5.55
CA GLU A 48 -9.72 4.95 -5.59
C GLU A 48 -9.03 5.94 -4.64
N VAL A 49 -7.88 5.54 -4.11
CA VAL A 49 -6.93 6.42 -3.42
C VAL A 49 -5.57 6.35 -4.09
N GLY A 50 -4.91 7.49 -4.21
CA GLY A 50 -3.51 7.58 -4.56
C GLY A 50 -2.63 7.66 -3.33
N VAL A 51 -1.52 6.93 -3.35
CA VAL A 51 -0.62 6.83 -2.21
C VAL A 51 0.84 6.96 -2.61
N SER A 52 1.64 7.53 -1.71
CA SER A 52 3.10 7.57 -1.78
C SER A 52 3.72 6.82 -0.60
N GLY A 53 4.69 5.97 -0.91
CA GLY A 53 5.42 5.24 0.12
C GLY A 53 6.32 6.17 0.95
N GLN A 54 6.38 5.89 2.25
CA GLN A 54 7.21 6.60 3.22
C GLN A 54 8.48 5.81 3.52
N ASP A 55 9.57 6.51 3.87
CA ASP A 55 10.85 5.90 4.26
C ASP A 55 11.40 4.89 3.23
N GLY A 56 11.17 5.15 1.95
CA GLY A 56 11.60 4.28 0.85
C GLY A 56 10.70 3.07 0.59
N ALA A 57 9.53 3.00 1.23
CA ALA A 57 8.51 2.00 0.89
C ALA A 57 8.00 2.22 -0.55
N ALA A 58 7.63 1.12 -1.21
CA ALA A 58 6.98 1.12 -2.51
C ALA A 58 6.01 -0.05 -2.59
N VAL A 59 4.91 0.10 -3.35
CA VAL A 59 4.09 -1.05 -3.73
C VAL A 59 4.78 -1.73 -4.89
N CYS A 60 5.21 -2.97 -4.71
CA CYS A 60 6.01 -3.70 -5.66
C CYS A 60 5.25 -4.88 -6.29
N ALA A 61 5.85 -5.50 -7.30
CA ALA A 61 5.27 -6.67 -7.96
C ALA A 61 5.07 -7.79 -6.92
N GLY A 62 3.83 -8.28 -6.84
CA GLY A 62 3.38 -9.22 -5.80
C GLY A 62 2.59 -8.57 -4.65
N ASP A 63 2.58 -7.24 -4.51
CA ASP A 63 1.78 -6.54 -3.49
C ASP A 63 0.37 -6.17 -3.96
N ALA A 64 0.10 -6.22 -5.27
CA ALA A 64 -1.22 -6.00 -5.83
C ALA A 64 -2.21 -7.06 -5.32
N GLY A 65 -3.41 -6.62 -4.92
CA GLY A 65 -4.38 -7.43 -4.18
C GLY A 65 -4.13 -7.44 -2.66
N GLY A 66 -2.99 -6.93 -2.19
CA GLY A 66 -2.68 -6.77 -0.78
C GLY A 66 -3.47 -5.64 -0.11
N PRO A 67 -3.63 -5.68 1.22
CA PRO A 67 -4.45 -4.73 1.96
C PRO A 67 -3.71 -3.41 2.21
N LEU A 68 -4.47 -2.33 2.23
CA LEU A 68 -4.07 -1.05 2.79
C LEU A 68 -4.93 -0.80 4.04
N VAL A 69 -4.29 -0.84 5.21
CA VAL A 69 -4.97 -0.88 6.52
C VAL A 69 -4.76 0.41 7.31
N ARG A 70 -5.84 0.82 7.98
CA ARG A 70 -5.82 1.85 9.03
C ARG A 70 -5.60 1.17 10.36
N GLU A 71 -4.73 1.76 11.17
CA GLU A 71 -4.56 1.41 12.57
C GLU A 71 -4.98 2.59 13.45
N THR A 72 -5.88 2.36 14.39
CA THR A 72 -6.32 3.38 15.36
C THR A 72 -6.43 2.72 16.72
N ASP A 73 -5.65 3.19 17.69
CA ASP A 73 -5.60 2.63 19.05
C ASP A 73 -5.38 1.10 19.09
N GLY A 74 -4.57 0.59 18.15
CA GLY A 74 -4.27 -0.84 18.00
C GLY A 74 -5.35 -1.67 17.29
N ALA A 75 -6.45 -1.06 16.86
CA ALA A 75 -7.47 -1.71 16.03
C ALA A 75 -7.18 -1.52 14.54
N LEU A 76 -7.27 -2.60 13.76
CA LEU A 76 -7.04 -2.60 12.31
C LEU A 76 -8.35 -2.59 11.52
N GLN A 77 -8.40 -1.79 10.47
CA GLN A 77 -9.49 -1.76 9.50
C GLN A 77 -8.94 -1.76 8.07
N LEU A 78 -9.57 -2.52 7.17
CA LEU A 78 -9.25 -2.49 5.74
C LEU A 78 -9.85 -1.23 5.12
N VAL A 79 -9.03 -0.41 4.45
CA VAL A 79 -9.46 0.84 3.80
C VAL A 79 -9.47 0.69 2.29
N ALA A 80 -8.45 0.04 1.72
CA ALA A 80 -8.31 -0.15 0.29
C ALA A 80 -7.52 -1.43 -0.03
N VAL A 81 -7.53 -1.81 -1.31
CA VAL A 81 -6.76 -2.94 -1.85
C VAL A 81 -5.80 -2.41 -2.91
N ASN A 82 -4.51 -2.72 -2.78
CA ASN A 82 -3.48 -2.27 -3.71
C ASN A 82 -3.80 -2.76 -5.14
N SER A 83 -3.72 -1.87 -6.14
CA SER A 83 -4.04 -2.19 -7.53
C SER A 83 -2.81 -2.12 -8.44
N ARG A 84 -2.23 -0.93 -8.58
CA ARG A 84 -1.15 -0.66 -9.55
C ARG A 84 -0.17 0.36 -8.99
N SER A 85 1.07 0.32 -9.46
CA SER A 85 2.13 1.23 -9.05
C SER A 85 3.17 1.40 -10.16
N TYR A 86 3.99 2.43 -10.05
CA TYR A 86 5.11 2.65 -10.97
C TYR A 86 6.35 1.82 -10.64
N GLN A 87 6.36 1.10 -9.52
CA GLN A 87 7.42 0.16 -9.12
C GLN A 87 8.80 0.81 -8.88
N SER A 88 8.91 2.14 -8.82
CA SER A 88 10.18 2.81 -8.47
C SER A 88 10.68 2.32 -7.10
N GLY A 89 11.97 1.99 -7.03
CA GLY A 89 12.60 1.45 -5.82
C GLY A 89 12.41 -0.06 -5.59
N CYS A 90 11.66 -0.77 -6.42
CA CYS A 90 11.50 -2.23 -6.32
C CYS A 90 12.64 -2.98 -7.02
N PHE A 91 12.95 -4.19 -6.55
CA PHE A 91 14.02 -5.02 -7.10
C PHE A 91 13.86 -5.26 -8.61
N GLY A 92 14.94 -4.97 -9.35
CA GLY A 92 15.04 -5.23 -10.79
C GLY A 92 14.25 -4.25 -11.67
N GLN A 93 13.76 -3.15 -11.12
CA GLN A 93 13.10 -2.09 -11.90
C GLN A 93 14.10 -1.07 -12.42
N ASP A 94 13.70 -0.31 -13.44
CA ASP A 94 14.52 0.75 -14.03
C ASP A 94 14.79 1.85 -12.98
N ALA A 95 16.07 2.10 -12.71
CA ALA A 95 16.51 3.14 -11.78
C ALA A 95 16.18 4.57 -12.27
N ALA A 96 15.84 4.75 -13.55
CA ALA A 96 15.39 6.03 -14.10
C ALA A 96 13.91 6.33 -13.80
N GLU A 97 13.10 5.33 -13.42
CA GLU A 97 11.73 5.56 -12.95
C GLU A 97 11.75 6.17 -11.55
N THR A 98 11.16 7.35 -11.42
CA THR A 98 11.20 8.17 -10.18
C THR A 98 9.83 8.34 -9.54
N ARG A 99 8.76 7.92 -10.21
CA ARG A 99 7.41 7.94 -9.66
C ARG A 99 7.27 6.84 -8.63
N THR A 100 7.09 7.23 -7.38
CA THR A 100 6.92 6.32 -6.23
C THR A 100 5.46 6.09 -5.88
N ASP A 101 4.53 6.69 -6.62
CA ASP A 101 3.11 6.61 -6.34
C ASP A 101 2.49 5.27 -6.79
N ALA A 102 1.42 4.92 -6.07
CA ALA A 102 0.60 3.75 -6.30
C ALA A 102 -0.87 4.11 -6.13
N LEU A 103 -1.74 3.24 -6.66
CA LEU A 103 -3.18 3.40 -6.64
C LEU A 103 -3.81 2.16 -6.00
N ALA A 104 -4.80 2.39 -5.14
CA ALA A 104 -5.52 1.35 -4.42
C ALA A 104 -7.03 1.58 -4.49
N VAL A 105 -7.81 0.51 -4.62
CA VAL A 105 -9.27 0.55 -4.73
C VAL A 105 -9.88 0.56 -3.34
N ARG A 106 -10.75 1.53 -3.06
CA ARG A 106 -11.44 1.68 -1.77
C ARG A 106 -12.44 0.55 -1.53
N VAL A 107 -12.69 0.22 -0.26
CA VAL A 107 -13.65 -0.83 0.13
C VAL A 107 -15.00 -0.31 0.61
N ASP A 108 -15.16 1.01 0.72
CA ASP A 108 -16.38 1.71 1.15
C ASP A 108 -17.22 2.23 -0.03
#